data_AF-A0A242LQI7-F1
#
_entry.id   AF-A0A242LQI7-F1
#
_cell.length_a   1.000
_cell.length_b   1.000
_cell.length_c   1.000
_cell.angle_alpha   90.00
_cell.angle_beta   90.00
_cell.angle_gamma   90.00
#
_symmetry.space_group_name_H-M   'P 1'
#
loop_
_entity.id
_entity.type
_entity.pdbx_description
1 polymer ?
#
loop_
_entity_poly.entity_id
_entity_poly.type
_entity_poly.pdbx_seq_one_letter_code
_entity_poly.pdbx_strand_id
1 'polypeptide(L)'
;MDKAYYVLKDSCTILLRNKGAAVFKCIVAFLYVILLTSLFHGWINVTQLAKVEKENTAREAEAFDFFTQSNTNDSLLTLLHSLTTTLFIFSIGLLLFGIFYLFIHFHRRLILDKKEFIIKKILGSSAFQVTSEPFCDSLLLIVPSCLLGLLTAEILYRSFLHFSTFSLADRLHPSSYFLIFVDLPLISFFALLIVCQFLFLKHKITDL
;
A
#
# COMPACT_ATOMS: atom_id res chain seq x y z
N MET A 1 11.43 -18.60 -45.79
CA MET A 1 12.07 -18.33 -44.48
C MET A 1 11.51 -17.06 -43.83
N ASP A 2 11.02 -16.09 -44.60
CA ASP A 2 10.57 -14.80 -44.06
C ASP A 2 9.37 -14.88 -43.11
N LYS A 3 8.36 -15.74 -43.39
CA LYS A 3 7.20 -15.90 -42.48
C LYS A 3 7.59 -16.33 -41.07
N ALA A 4 8.55 -17.24 -40.92
CA ALA A 4 9.01 -17.69 -39.61
C ALA A 4 9.77 -16.60 -38.86
N TYR A 5 10.56 -15.78 -39.57
CA TYR A 5 11.26 -14.64 -39.00
C TYR A 5 10.29 -13.53 -38.54
N TYR A 6 9.27 -13.21 -39.33
CA TYR A 6 8.23 -12.26 -38.94
C TYR A 6 7.43 -12.74 -37.72
N VAL A 7 7.06 -14.02 -37.67
CA VAL A 7 6.38 -14.61 -36.49
C VAL A 7 7.27 -14.59 -35.25
N LEU A 8 8.57 -14.90 -35.38
CA LEU A 8 9.52 -14.82 -34.26
C LEU A 8 9.74 -13.38 -33.77
N LYS A 9 9.85 -12.43 -34.70
CA LYS A 9 10.03 -11.02 -34.38
C LYS A 9 8.80 -10.44 -33.69
N ASP A 10 7.59 -10.69 -34.21
CA ASP A 10 6.34 -10.24 -33.58
C ASP A 10 6.13 -10.91 -32.22
N SER A 11 6.41 -12.21 -32.10
CA SER A 11 6.32 -12.93 -30.82
C SER A 11 7.30 -12.37 -29.79
N CYS A 12 8.54 -12.05 -30.20
CA CYS A 12 9.54 -11.42 -29.33
C CYS A 12 9.09 -10.03 -28.88
N THR A 13 8.55 -9.22 -29.79
CA THR A 13 8.09 -7.86 -29.51
C THR A 13 6.89 -7.85 -28.56
N ILE A 14 5.94 -8.78 -28.75
CA ILE A 14 4.78 -8.98 -27.85
C ILE A 14 5.26 -9.45 -26.46
N LEU A 15 6.23 -10.37 -26.42
CA LEU A 15 6.77 -10.91 -25.17
C LEU A 15 7.57 -9.85 -24.40
N LEU A 16 8.36 -9.01 -25.07
CA LEU A 16 9.04 -7.85 -24.49
C LEU A 16 8.04 -6.82 -23.95
N ARG A 17 6.97 -6.53 -24.69
CA ARG A 17 5.93 -5.58 -24.27
C ARG A 17 5.18 -6.07 -23.02
N ASN A 18 4.79 -7.35 -23.00
CA ASN A 18 4.07 -7.93 -21.87
C ASN A 18 4.95 -8.06 -20.62
N LYS A 19 6.23 -8.46 -20.79
CA LYS A 19 7.19 -8.50 -19.68
C LYS A 19 7.51 -7.11 -19.15
N GLY A 20 7.70 -6.12 -20.03
CA GLY A 20 7.93 -4.73 -19.64
C GLY A 20 6.75 -4.14 -18.85
N ALA A 21 5.52 -4.38 -19.30
CA ALA A 21 4.32 -3.96 -18.58
C ALA A 21 4.19 -4.64 -17.20
N ALA A 22 4.59 -5.91 -17.08
CA ALA A 22 4.59 -6.61 -15.80
C ALA A 22 5.62 -6.02 -14.82
N VAL A 23 6.86 -5.77 -15.27
CA VAL A 23 7.91 -5.12 -14.46
C VAL A 23 7.48 -3.73 -14.01
N PHE A 24 6.89 -2.93 -14.91
CA PHE A 24 6.39 -1.61 -14.55
C PHE A 24 5.33 -1.67 -13.45
N LYS A 25 4.37 -2.60 -13.56
CA LYS A 25 3.36 -2.82 -12.50
C LYS A 25 4.00 -3.23 -11.17
N CYS A 26 5.03 -4.07 -11.18
CA CYS A 26 5.77 -4.43 -9.96
C CYS A 26 6.41 -3.21 -9.30
N ILE A 27 7.11 -2.38 -10.07
CA ILE A 27 7.78 -1.18 -9.57
C ILE A 27 6.74 -0.20 -8.97
N VAL A 28 5.63 0.02 -9.68
CA VAL A 28 4.55 0.89 -9.20
C VAL A 28 3.92 0.34 -7.93
N ALA A 29 3.65 -0.97 -7.84
CA ALA A 29 3.11 -1.60 -6.64
C ALA A 29 4.07 -1.48 -5.45
N PHE A 30 5.36 -1.74 -5.69
CA PHE A 30 6.43 -1.58 -4.71
C PHE A 30 6.50 -0.15 -4.15
N LEU A 31 6.58 0.85 -5.04
CA LEU A 31 6.65 2.26 -4.65
C LEU A 31 5.40 2.71 -3.92
N TYR A 32 4.22 2.29 -4.39
CA TYR A 32 2.95 2.60 -3.75
C TYR A 32 2.91 2.12 -2.30
N VAL A 33 3.32 0.87 -2.07
CA VAL A 33 3.31 0.29 -0.72
C VAL A 33 4.33 0.97 0.19
N ILE A 34 5.53 1.27 -0.30
CA ILE A 34 6.53 2.04 0.46
C ILE A 34 5.94 3.38 0.91
N LEU A 35 5.37 4.14 -0.04
CA LEU A 35 4.83 5.47 0.25
C LEU A 35 3.68 5.39 1.26
N LEU A 36 2.75 4.46 1.07
CA LEU A 36 1.61 4.28 1.96
C LEU A 36 2.07 3.93 3.39
N THR A 37 2.96 2.95 3.53
CA THR A 37 3.48 2.52 4.83
C THR A 37 4.27 3.62 5.52
N SER A 38 5.15 4.31 4.81
CA SER A 38 5.90 5.44 5.36
C SER A 38 5.00 6.59 5.82
N LEU A 39 3.91 6.88 5.09
CA LEU A 39 2.95 7.90 5.50
C LEU A 39 2.18 7.50 6.77
N PHE A 40 1.77 6.24 6.90
CA PHE A 40 1.14 5.75 8.12
C PHE A 40 2.09 5.80 9.32
N HIS A 41 3.34 5.36 9.14
CA HIS A 41 4.36 5.41 10.19
C HIS A 41 4.63 6.86 10.61
N GLY A 42 4.77 7.76 9.65
CA GLY A 42 4.93 9.20 9.88
C GLY A 42 3.75 9.81 10.62
N TRP A 43 2.52 9.52 10.19
CA TRP A 43 1.30 10.03 10.82
C TRP A 43 1.24 9.63 12.30
N ILE A 44 1.42 8.35 12.60
CA ILE A 44 1.37 7.83 13.98
C ILE A 44 2.47 8.45 14.83
N ASN A 45 3.71 8.53 14.32
CA ASN A 45 4.81 9.15 15.06
C ASN A 45 4.57 10.64 15.33
N VAL A 46 4.04 11.40 14.37
CA VAL A 46 3.70 12.81 14.59
C VAL A 46 2.59 12.96 15.63
N THR A 47 1.57 12.08 15.62
CA THR A 47 0.53 12.11 16.67
C THR A 47 1.10 11.83 18.06
N GLN A 48 2.06 10.91 18.16
CA GLN A 48 2.71 10.58 19.42
C GLN A 48 3.57 11.75 19.92
N LEU A 49 4.36 12.37 19.03
CA LEU A 49 5.12 13.57 19.37
C LEU A 49 4.21 14.72 19.82
N ALA A 50 3.05 14.90 19.18
CA ALA A 50 2.09 15.93 19.58
C ALA A 50 1.50 15.69 20.98
N LYS A 51 1.27 14.41 21.35
CA LYS A 51 0.82 14.05 22.70
C LYS A 51 1.91 14.30 23.74
N VAL A 52 3.13 13.85 23.48
CA VAL A 52 4.27 14.05 24.38
C VAL A 52 4.53 15.54 24.60
N GLU A 53 4.46 16.35 23.55
CA GLU A 53 4.67 17.78 23.67
C GLU A 53 3.57 18.46 24.49
N LYS A 54 2.31 18.08 24.27
CA LYS A 54 1.18 18.59 25.06
C LYS A 54 1.31 18.24 26.56
N GLU A 55 1.80 17.05 26.88
CA GLU A 55 2.09 16.64 28.26
C GLU A 55 3.26 17.43 28.87
N ASN A 56 4.32 17.71 28.09
CA ASN A 56 5.44 18.53 28.54
C ASN A 56 5.01 19.97 28.80
N THR A 57 4.22 20.59 27.91
CA THR A 57 3.70 21.95 28.11
C THR A 57 2.82 22.04 29.36
N ALA A 58 2.01 21.02 29.64
CA ALA A 58 1.20 20.97 30.86
C ALA A 58 2.05 20.88 32.14
N ARG A 59 3.14 20.09 32.13
CA ARG A 59 4.07 19.98 33.26
C ARG A 59 4.92 21.23 33.46
N GLU A 60 5.32 21.90 32.38
CA GLU A 60 6.06 23.17 32.43
C GLU A 60 5.19 24.30 32.98
N ALA A 61 3.89 24.33 32.63
CA ALA A 61 2.92 25.27 33.18
C ALA A 61 2.69 25.10 34.69
N GLU A 62 2.93 23.90 35.23
CA GLU A 62 2.87 23.62 36.68
C GLU A 62 4.18 24.01 37.41
N ALA A 63 5.29 24.24 36.70
CA ALA A 63 6.63 24.35 37.28
C ALA A 63 7.27 25.75 37.30
N PHE A 64 7.04 26.66 36.33
CA PHE A 64 7.62 28.04 36.34
C PHE A 64 6.92 29.04 35.39
N ASP A 65 7.18 30.35 35.60
CA ASP A 65 6.50 31.54 35.06
C ASP A 65 6.18 31.56 33.54
N PHE A 66 4.92 31.91 33.28
CA PHE A 66 4.09 31.70 32.09
C PHE A 66 4.45 32.49 30.82
N PHE A 67 5.41 33.43 30.83
CA PHE A 67 5.44 34.51 29.84
C PHE A 67 6.45 34.40 28.68
N THR A 68 7.45 33.50 28.74
CA THR A 68 8.52 33.46 27.71
C THR A 68 8.52 32.20 26.82
N GLN A 69 7.81 31.14 27.20
CA GLN A 69 7.77 29.85 26.46
C GLN A 69 6.47 29.60 25.67
N SER A 70 5.38 30.34 25.93
CA SER A 70 4.06 30.02 25.35
C SER A 70 4.03 30.13 23.82
N ASN A 71 4.63 31.17 23.24
CA ASN A 71 4.54 31.42 21.80
C ASN A 71 5.28 30.37 20.96
N THR A 72 6.43 29.88 21.43
CA THR A 72 7.22 28.87 20.70
C THR A 72 6.54 27.49 20.79
N ASN A 73 6.05 27.11 21.97
CA ASN A 73 5.35 25.85 22.18
C ASN A 73 4.01 25.80 21.42
N ASP A 74 3.25 26.89 21.42
CA ASP A 74 1.98 26.99 20.67
C ASP A 74 2.19 26.91 19.15
N SER A 75 3.26 27.54 18.63
CA SER A 75 3.61 27.46 17.21
C SER A 75 4.02 26.04 16.79
N LEU A 76 4.76 25.33 17.66
CA LEU A 76 5.19 23.96 17.43
C LEU A 76 3.99 23.00 17.49
N LEU A 77 3.10 23.14 18.47
CA LEU A 77 1.90 22.33 18.59
C LEU A 77 0.95 22.54 17.40
N THR A 78 0.81 23.78 16.92
CA THR A 78 0.07 24.10 15.71
C THR A 78 0.68 23.43 14.48
N LEU A 79 2.01 23.45 14.34
CA LEU A 79 2.71 22.79 13.24
C LEU A 79 2.55 21.27 13.29
N LEU A 80 2.67 20.65 14.46
CA LEU A 80 2.43 19.20 14.62
C LEU A 80 0.99 18.83 14.30
N HIS A 81 0.02 19.66 14.69
CA HIS A 81 -1.38 19.43 14.38
C HIS A 81 -1.67 19.55 12.87
N SER A 82 -1.12 20.57 12.21
CA SER A 82 -1.21 20.74 10.77
C SER A 82 -0.57 19.57 10.02
N LEU A 83 0.61 19.13 10.45
CA LEU A 83 1.33 18.00 9.87
C LEU A 83 0.56 16.69 10.07
N THR A 84 0.02 16.46 11.27
CA THR A 84 -0.84 15.30 11.57
C THR A 84 -2.02 15.22 10.63
N THR A 85 -2.76 16.33 10.48
CA THR A 85 -3.95 16.40 9.62
C THR A 85 -3.59 16.19 8.15
N THR A 86 -2.48 16.78 7.71
CA THR A 86 -1.98 16.63 6.33
C THR A 86 -1.62 15.18 6.02
N LEU A 87 -0.81 14.55 6.88
CA LEU A 87 -0.41 13.15 6.72
C LEU A 87 -1.61 12.19 6.77
N PHE A 88 -2.60 12.49 7.61
CA PHE A 88 -3.85 11.72 7.67
C PHE A 88 -4.63 11.78 6.36
N ILE A 89 -4.83 12.99 5.81
CA ILE A 89 -5.54 13.20 4.54
C ILE A 89 -4.83 12.46 3.40
N PHE A 90 -3.50 12.58 3.31
CA PHE A 90 -2.73 11.86 2.29
C PHE A 90 -2.79 10.35 2.47
N SER A 91 -2.70 9.84 3.69
CA SER A 91 -2.77 8.40 3.97
C SER A 91 -4.13 7.82 3.56
N ILE A 92 -5.24 8.50 3.91
CA ILE A 92 -6.58 8.08 3.49
C ILE A 92 -6.72 8.18 1.97
N GLY A 93 -6.23 9.27 1.36
CA GLY A 93 -6.27 9.47 -0.08
C GLY A 93 -5.58 8.33 -0.84
N LEU A 94 -4.35 7.96 -0.43
CA LEU A 94 -3.66 6.82 -1.01
C LEU A 94 -4.37 5.49 -0.73
N LEU A 95 -4.87 5.27 0.49
CA LEU A 95 -5.61 4.05 0.82
C LEU A 95 -6.83 3.87 -0.10
N LEU A 96 -7.65 4.92 -0.23
CA LEU A 96 -8.80 4.93 -1.14
C LEU A 96 -8.38 4.70 -2.59
N PHE A 97 -7.30 5.35 -3.04
CA PHE A 97 -6.75 5.13 -4.37
C PHE A 97 -6.39 3.65 -4.60
N GLY A 98 -5.73 2.99 -3.65
CA GLY A 98 -5.42 1.56 -3.74
C GLY A 98 -6.66 0.67 -3.84
N ILE A 99 -7.69 0.97 -3.04
CA ILE A 99 -8.98 0.26 -3.09
C ILE A 99 -9.61 0.40 -4.49
N PHE A 100 -9.75 1.63 -4.99
CA PHE A 100 -10.33 1.90 -6.31
C PHE A 100 -9.50 1.27 -7.42
N TYR A 101 -8.17 1.35 -7.35
CA TYR A 101 -7.28 0.73 -8.31
C TYR A 101 -7.49 -0.78 -8.40
N LEU A 102 -7.61 -1.47 -7.27
CA LEU A 102 -7.92 -2.90 -7.24
C LEU A 102 -9.26 -3.19 -7.93
N PHE A 103 -10.32 -2.48 -7.55
CA PHE A 103 -11.64 -2.65 -8.18
C PHE A 103 -11.60 -2.45 -9.70
N ILE A 104 -10.99 -1.36 -10.18
CA ILE A 104 -10.87 -1.05 -11.62
C ILE A 104 -10.05 -2.12 -12.32
N HIS A 105 -8.93 -2.55 -11.73
CA HIS A 105 -8.04 -3.55 -12.32
C HIS A 105 -8.77 -4.88 -12.59
N PHE A 106 -9.50 -5.38 -11.59
CA PHE A 106 -10.23 -6.63 -11.71
C PHE A 106 -11.49 -6.50 -12.60
N HIS A 107 -12.18 -5.37 -12.55
CA HIS A 107 -13.32 -5.09 -13.43
C HIS A 107 -12.91 -5.00 -14.91
N ARG A 108 -11.77 -4.36 -15.20
CA ARG A 108 -11.24 -4.26 -16.57
C ARG A 108 -10.89 -5.63 -17.15
N ARG A 109 -10.29 -6.51 -16.35
CA ARG A 109 -9.98 -7.89 -16.76
C ARG A 109 -11.23 -8.68 -17.09
N LEU A 110 -12.28 -8.56 -16.27
CA LEU A 110 -13.58 -9.15 -16.59
C LEU A 110 -14.11 -8.74 -17.96
N ILE A 111 -14.02 -7.45 -18.29
CA ILE A 111 -14.58 -6.91 -19.54
C ILE A 111 -13.76 -7.39 -20.74
N LEU A 112 -12.43 -7.33 -20.64
CA LEU A 112 -11.53 -7.67 -21.75
C LEU A 112 -11.58 -9.17 -22.07
N ASP A 113 -11.66 -10.02 -21.05
CA ASP A 113 -11.53 -11.47 -21.21
C ASP A 113 -12.91 -12.17 -21.22
N LYS A 114 -14.03 -11.42 -21.24
CA LYS A 114 -15.40 -11.96 -21.18
C LYS A 114 -15.65 -13.06 -22.23
N LYS A 115 -15.17 -12.87 -23.46
CA LYS A 115 -15.31 -13.87 -24.53
C LYS A 115 -14.50 -15.13 -24.24
N GLU A 116 -13.28 -14.97 -23.75
CA GLU A 116 -12.41 -16.09 -23.38
C GLU A 116 -13.01 -16.89 -22.21
N PHE A 117 -13.58 -16.20 -21.21
CA PHE A 117 -14.25 -16.84 -20.08
C PHE A 117 -15.48 -17.65 -20.52
N ILE A 118 -16.31 -17.13 -21.43
CA ILE A 118 -17.45 -17.85 -22.00
C ILE A 118 -16.99 -19.10 -22.75
N ILE A 119 -15.94 -18.98 -23.58
CA ILE A 119 -15.38 -20.11 -24.34
C ILE A 119 -14.85 -21.19 -23.38
N LYS A 120 -14.08 -20.81 -22.36
CA LYS A 120 -13.56 -21.77 -21.36
C LYS A 120 -14.69 -22.46 -20.60
N LYS A 121 -15.77 -21.74 -20.27
CA LYS A 121 -16.96 -22.32 -19.64
C LYS A 121 -17.68 -23.32 -20.56
N ILE A 122 -17.85 -22.98 -21.83
CA ILE A 122 -18.45 -23.90 -22.85
C ILE A 122 -17.59 -25.16 -23.02
N LEU A 123 -16.25 -25.02 -22.93
CA LEU A 123 -15.31 -26.15 -22.98
C LEU A 123 -15.29 -27.00 -21.69
N GLY A 124 -16.18 -26.73 -20.72
CA GLY A 124 -16.33 -27.51 -19.49
C GLY A 124 -15.40 -27.08 -18.35
N SER A 125 -14.70 -25.96 -18.47
CA SER A 125 -13.87 -25.45 -17.37
C SER A 125 -14.73 -24.97 -16.21
N SER A 126 -14.35 -25.33 -14.98
CA SER A 126 -15.09 -24.89 -13.79
C SER A 126 -14.99 -23.38 -13.61
N ALA A 127 -16.05 -22.74 -13.11
CA ALA A 127 -16.05 -21.30 -12.83
C ALA A 127 -14.89 -20.88 -11.90
N PHE A 128 -14.50 -21.76 -10.97
CA PHE A 128 -13.34 -21.55 -10.09
C PHE A 128 -12.03 -21.44 -10.88
N GLN A 129 -11.76 -22.39 -11.77
CA GLN A 129 -10.55 -22.43 -12.60
C GLN A 129 -10.46 -21.21 -13.52
N VAL A 130 -11.59 -20.83 -14.12
CA VAL A 130 -11.69 -19.66 -15.01
C VAL A 130 -11.43 -18.36 -14.24
N THR A 131 -11.87 -18.24 -12.99
CA THR A 131 -11.55 -17.08 -12.15
C THR A 131 -10.15 -17.09 -11.56
N SER A 132 -9.58 -18.27 -11.27
CA SER A 132 -8.29 -18.37 -10.60
C SER A 132 -7.12 -17.97 -11.50
N GLU A 133 -7.17 -18.33 -12.79
CA GLU A 133 -6.10 -17.98 -13.75
C GLU A 133 -5.73 -16.49 -13.75
N PRO A 134 -6.67 -15.55 -13.99
CA PRO A 134 -6.33 -14.14 -13.97
C PRO A 134 -5.85 -13.71 -12.58
N PHE A 135 -6.51 -14.15 -11.49
CA PHE A 135 -6.09 -13.79 -10.14
C PHE A 135 -4.66 -14.22 -9.84
N CYS A 136 -4.33 -15.48 -10.08
CA CYS A 136 -2.98 -16.02 -9.90
C CYS A 136 -1.96 -15.22 -10.71
N ASP A 137 -2.23 -14.95 -11.98
CA ASP A 137 -1.29 -14.21 -12.85
C ASP A 137 -1.00 -12.79 -12.37
N SER A 138 -1.99 -12.09 -11.80
CA SER A 138 -1.73 -10.75 -11.24
C SER A 138 -1.14 -10.78 -9.85
N LEU A 139 -1.57 -11.72 -9.01
CA LEU A 139 -1.10 -11.79 -7.63
C LEU A 139 0.35 -12.29 -7.55
N LEU A 140 0.78 -13.15 -8.49
CA LEU A 140 2.12 -13.74 -8.51
C LEU A 140 3.24 -12.69 -8.44
N LEU A 141 3.03 -11.54 -9.09
CA LEU A 141 4.01 -10.46 -9.16
C LEU A 141 3.72 -9.29 -8.21
N ILE A 142 2.45 -9.03 -7.92
CA ILE A 142 2.04 -7.93 -7.04
C ILE A 142 2.35 -8.27 -5.58
N VAL A 143 2.02 -9.48 -5.11
CA VAL A 143 2.20 -9.84 -3.69
C VAL A 143 3.67 -9.77 -3.25
N PRO A 144 4.64 -10.34 -3.98
CA PRO A 144 6.05 -10.21 -3.60
C PRO A 144 6.56 -8.76 -3.66
N SER A 145 6.09 -7.96 -4.62
CA SER A 145 6.45 -6.54 -4.73
C SER A 145 5.94 -5.73 -3.55
N CYS A 146 4.70 -6.00 -3.09
CA CYS A 146 4.13 -5.38 -1.90
C CYS A 146 4.89 -5.78 -0.63
N LEU A 147 5.23 -7.07 -0.47
CA LEU A 147 6.03 -7.54 0.67
C LEU A 147 7.42 -6.90 0.71
N LEU A 148 8.09 -6.80 -0.44
CA LEU A 148 9.37 -6.09 -0.56
C LEU A 148 9.22 -4.61 -0.20
N GLY A 149 8.14 -3.97 -0.62
CA GLY A 149 7.84 -2.57 -0.29
C GLY A 149 7.69 -2.36 1.22
N LEU A 150 6.91 -3.21 1.89
CA LEU A 150 6.74 -3.20 3.34
C LEU A 150 8.05 -3.37 4.08
N LEU A 151 8.83 -4.41 3.72
CA LEU A 151 10.13 -4.67 4.32
C LEU A 151 11.08 -3.50 4.15
N THR A 152 11.08 -2.88 2.96
CA THR A 152 11.94 -1.71 2.68
C THR A 152 11.54 -0.52 3.54
N ALA A 153 10.24 -0.23 3.68
CA ALA A 153 9.75 0.84 4.54
C ALA A 153 10.12 0.61 6.02
N GLU A 154 10.02 -0.62 6.49
CA GLU A 154 10.40 -0.96 7.87
C GLU A 154 11.91 -0.87 8.10
N ILE A 155 12.73 -1.31 7.13
CA ILE A 155 14.19 -1.15 7.19
C ILE A 155 14.57 0.33 7.23
N LEU A 156 13.96 1.15 6.36
CA LEU A 156 14.15 2.61 6.36
C LEU A 156 13.81 3.22 7.72
N TYR A 157 12.72 2.79 8.34
CA TYR A 157 12.32 3.26 9.66
C TYR A 157 13.31 2.86 10.76
N ARG A 158 13.79 1.61 10.75
CA ARG A 158 14.83 1.15 11.70
C ARG A 158 16.14 1.92 11.52
N SER A 159 16.55 2.17 10.27
CA SER A 159 17.72 3.00 9.99
C SER A 159 17.53 4.43 10.49
N PHE A 160 16.35 5.02 10.29
CA PHE A 160 16.04 6.35 10.83
C PHE A 160 16.17 6.39 12.36
N LEU A 161 15.62 5.40 13.07
CA LEU A 161 15.75 5.30 14.53
C LEU A 161 17.21 5.16 14.97
N HIS A 162 18.02 4.38 14.25
CA HIS A 162 19.43 4.18 14.57
C HIS A 162 20.26 5.47 14.48
N PHE A 163 19.95 6.34 13.51
CA PHE A 163 20.64 7.63 13.33
C PHE A 163 20.00 8.79 14.09
N SER A 164 18.87 8.57 14.74
CA SER A 164 18.16 9.60 15.52
C SER A 164 18.86 9.85 16.86
N THR A 165 18.66 11.04 17.43
CA THR A 165 19.13 11.33 18.79
C THR A 165 18.40 10.42 19.79
N PHE A 166 19.12 10.01 20.85
CA PHE A 166 18.58 9.11 21.88
C PHE A 166 17.23 9.61 22.45
N SER A 167 17.11 10.91 22.72
CA SER A 167 15.87 11.54 23.19
C SER A 167 14.71 11.50 22.19
N LEU A 168 14.97 11.44 20.88
CA LEU A 168 13.91 11.34 19.86
C LEU A 168 13.49 9.88 19.70
N ALA A 169 14.47 8.96 19.65
CA ALA A 169 14.23 7.53 19.52
C ALA A 169 13.37 6.98 20.68
N ASP A 170 13.62 7.43 21.91
CA ASP A 170 12.85 7.02 23.10
C ASP A 170 11.39 7.52 23.10
N ARG A 171 11.09 8.59 22.35
CA ARG A 171 9.74 9.18 22.25
C ARG A 171 8.92 8.59 21.10
N LEU A 172 9.56 7.91 20.15
CA LEU A 172 8.94 7.33 18.97
C LEU A 172 8.52 5.88 19.23
N HIS A 173 7.57 5.38 18.43
CA HIS A 173 7.17 3.99 18.53
C HIS A 173 8.28 3.06 18.01
N PRO A 174 8.57 1.93 18.69
CA PRO A 174 9.52 0.96 18.19
C PRO A 174 8.99 0.33 16.89
N SER A 175 9.90 -0.14 16.01
CA SER A 175 9.54 -0.80 14.74
C SER A 175 8.54 -1.94 14.92
N SER A 176 8.63 -2.70 16.02
CA SER A 176 7.73 -3.81 16.32
C SER A 176 6.28 -3.38 16.52
N TYR A 177 6.05 -2.14 16.99
CA TYR A 177 4.70 -1.58 17.12
C TYR A 177 4.04 -1.44 15.74
N PHE A 178 4.77 -0.92 14.75
CA PHE A 178 4.24 -0.71 13.40
C PHE A 178 3.90 -2.03 12.70
N LEU A 179 4.78 -3.03 12.83
CA LEU A 179 4.54 -4.34 12.25
C LEU A 179 3.21 -4.94 12.74
N ILE A 180 2.97 -4.88 14.06
CA ILE A 180 1.80 -5.52 14.69
C ILE A 180 0.52 -4.71 14.48
N PHE A 181 0.57 -3.38 14.64
CA PHE A 181 -0.62 -2.53 14.73
C PHE A 181 -0.95 -1.78 13.43
N VAL A 182 -0.06 -1.78 12.45
CA VAL A 182 -0.26 -1.04 11.19
C VAL A 182 -0.12 -1.97 10.00
N ASP A 183 1.06 -2.57 9.84
CA ASP A 183 1.40 -3.31 8.62
C ASP A 183 0.56 -4.59 8.50
N LEU A 184 0.46 -5.36 9.57
CA LEU A 184 -0.34 -6.60 9.57
C LEU A 184 -1.84 -6.34 9.37
N PRO A 185 -2.49 -5.39 10.07
CA PRO A 185 -3.87 -4.98 9.77
C PRO A 185 -4.08 -4.50 8.33
N LEU A 186 -3.13 -3.73 7.78
CA LEU A 186 -3.21 -3.23 6.40
C LEU A 186 -3.15 -4.38 5.39
N ILE A 187 -2.23 -5.33 5.59
CA ILE A 187 -2.15 -6.56 4.77
C ILE A 187 -3.45 -7.35 4.87
N SER A 188 -3.98 -7.57 6.07
CA SER A 188 -5.22 -8.30 6.30
C SER A 188 -6.41 -7.63 5.59
N PHE A 189 -6.49 -6.29 5.63
CA PHE A 189 -7.54 -5.53 4.97
C PHE A 189 -7.49 -5.71 3.43
N PHE A 190 -6.32 -5.54 2.82
CA PHE A 190 -6.16 -5.74 1.38
C PHE A 190 -6.37 -7.20 0.96
N ALA A 191 -5.94 -8.17 1.76
CA ALA A 191 -6.19 -9.59 1.51
C ALA A 191 -7.69 -9.90 1.51
N LEU A 192 -8.44 -9.35 2.48
CA LEU A 192 -9.89 -9.52 2.55
C LEU A 192 -10.58 -8.90 1.33
N LEU A 193 -10.16 -7.71 0.90
CA LEU A 193 -10.68 -7.08 -0.33
C LEU A 193 -10.46 -7.96 -1.56
N ILE A 194 -9.26 -8.53 -1.71
CA ILE A 194 -8.94 -9.44 -2.83
C ILE A 194 -9.83 -10.68 -2.78
N VAL A 195 -10.03 -11.29 -1.61
CA VAL A 195 -10.91 -12.46 -1.43
C VAL A 195 -12.36 -12.11 -1.76
N CYS A 196 -12.88 -10.98 -1.26
CA CYS A 196 -14.23 -10.52 -1.58
C CYS A 196 -14.41 -10.30 -3.09
N GLN A 197 -13.43 -9.68 -3.76
CA GLN A 197 -13.48 -9.51 -5.20
C GLN A 197 -13.42 -10.85 -5.95
N PHE A 198 -12.60 -11.80 -5.50
CA PHE A 198 -12.56 -13.14 -6.06
C PHE A 198 -13.93 -13.83 -5.97
N LEU A 199 -14.56 -13.81 -4.81
CA LEU A 199 -15.87 -14.41 -4.58
C LEU A 199 -16.96 -13.74 -5.44
N PHE A 200 -16.96 -12.41 -5.51
CA PHE A 200 -17.88 -11.64 -6.35
C PHE A 200 -17.75 -12.03 -7.83
N LEU A 201 -16.52 -12.15 -8.32
CA LEU A 201 -16.22 -12.51 -9.70
C LEU A 201 -16.59 -13.96 -10.01
N LYS A 202 -16.29 -14.88 -9.09
CA LYS A 202 -16.69 -16.28 -9.19
C LYS A 202 -18.20 -16.42 -9.31
N HIS A 203 -18.97 -15.71 -8.47
CA HIS A 203 -20.43 -15.74 -8.54
C HIS A 203 -20.93 -15.27 -9.90
N LYS A 204 -20.44 -14.12 -10.37
CA LYS A 204 -20.83 -13.55 -11.67
C LYS A 204 -20.52 -14.47 -12.87
N ILE A 205 -19.41 -15.20 -12.84
CA ILE A 205 -19.05 -16.17 -13.89
C ILE A 205 -19.86 -17.47 -13.76
N THR A 206 -20.22 -17.87 -12.55
CA THR A 206 -21.06 -19.05 -12.31
C THR A 206 -22.46 -18.84 -12.91
N ASP A 207 -23.01 -17.64 -12.81
CA ASP A 207 -24.34 -17.29 -13.34
C ASP A 207 -24.39 -17.06 -14.87
N LEU A 208 -23.23 -17.05 -15.54
CA LEU A 208 -23.04 -16.68 -16.95
C LEU A 208 -23.30 -17.82 -17.95
#